data_AF-A0A7S1LSC8-F1
#
_entry.id   AF-A0A7S1LSC8-F1
#
_cell.length_a   1.000
_cell.length_b   1.000
_cell.length_c   1.000
_cell.angle_alpha   90.00
_cell.angle_beta   90.00
_cell.angle_gamma   90.00
#
_symmetry.space_group_name_H-M   'P 1'
#
loop_
_entity.id
_entity.type
_entity.pdbx_description
1 polymer ?
#
loop_
_entity_poly.entity_id
_entity_poly.type
_entity_poly.pdbx_seq_one_letter_code
_entity_poly.pdbx_strand_id
1 'polypeptide(L)'
;MSPPPKDGSSRVQVLSEIDNADLKAARNEYHFRTPFLVTALSPLLKDKRDEPMLCLMLNIVQVIGTGAPLVYSLNIFYPDLSLAVRNLVGLAYMLTVVLLFQERFTLMLHFSSHRVIFHNDILNGMLNWVFAPFFGVPCGVYKLHHVIMHHIENNHELDMSSTETFQRDSLIDLFKYWVHFALLIWVELPYYCFKTQRYEWAANLAIGLCLWAAPVALLARYVNFTATMWVFVVPHIFSMSVMAFGNWSQHIFVNPQKHESNYGLTYNCMDTPGNQTTFNDGYHIVHHLNARLHWSEVPDYFYQTKEKHLEGGALTFRGLHFFDVGILVFTGRLRKLAQHYVHLGDAKDAPTVEAVEEKLREWLKPVPPEVLKAAQEAKKAK
;
A
#
# COMPACT_ATOMS: atom_id res chain seq x y z
N MET A 1 15.21 -17.55 -9.76
CA MET A 1 16.06 -16.81 -8.80
C MET A 1 17.49 -17.28 -8.97
N SER A 2 18.38 -16.41 -9.45
CA SER A 2 19.82 -16.68 -9.37
C SER A 2 20.25 -16.63 -7.90
N PRO A 3 21.07 -17.56 -7.41
CA PRO A 3 21.50 -17.57 -6.01
C PRO A 3 22.39 -16.35 -5.70
N PRO A 4 22.33 -15.80 -4.48
CA PRO A 4 23.23 -14.72 -4.07
C PRO A 4 24.69 -15.20 -4.07
N PRO A 5 25.66 -14.32 -4.40
CA PRO A 5 27.08 -14.66 -4.39
C PRO A 5 27.57 -15.08 -3.01
N LYS A 6 28.48 -16.07 -2.97
CA LYS A 6 28.93 -16.80 -1.77
C LYS A 6 30.10 -16.16 -0.98
N ASP A 7 30.52 -14.94 -1.29
CA ASP A 7 31.70 -14.33 -0.66
C ASP A 7 31.35 -13.07 0.15
N GLY A 8 31.95 -12.98 1.35
CA GLY A 8 31.73 -11.97 2.37
C GLY A 8 32.16 -10.55 2.00
N SER A 9 32.78 -10.33 0.84
CA SER A 9 33.05 -9.00 0.27
C SER A 9 32.33 -8.77 -1.08
N SER A 10 31.13 -9.33 -1.24
CA SER A 10 30.39 -9.19 -2.50
C SER A 10 30.09 -7.72 -2.80
N ARG A 11 30.50 -7.26 -3.98
CA ARG A 11 30.02 -6.00 -4.58
C ARG A 11 28.50 -6.00 -4.62
N VAL A 12 27.87 -4.84 -4.38
CA VAL A 12 26.43 -4.68 -4.61
C VAL A 12 26.07 -4.85 -6.08
N GLN A 13 24.79 -5.04 -6.38
CA GLN A 13 24.32 -5.11 -7.76
C GLN A 13 24.41 -3.72 -8.41
N VAL A 14 24.61 -3.66 -9.73
CA VAL A 14 24.69 -2.41 -10.49
C VAL A 14 23.60 -2.39 -11.56
N LEU A 15 22.86 -1.28 -11.68
CA LEU A 15 21.68 -1.20 -12.55
C LEU A 15 21.98 -1.52 -14.03
N SER A 16 23.15 -1.11 -14.54
CA SER A 16 23.56 -1.37 -15.93
C SER A 16 23.80 -2.85 -16.25
N GLU A 17 23.94 -3.70 -15.23
CA GLU A 17 24.15 -5.15 -15.35
C GLU A 17 22.83 -5.93 -15.20
N ILE A 18 21.70 -5.25 -15.02
CA ILE A 18 20.39 -5.84 -14.71
C ILE A 18 19.44 -5.69 -15.90
N ASP A 19 18.90 -6.81 -16.36
CA ASP A 19 17.70 -6.86 -17.21
C ASP A 19 16.46 -6.86 -16.31
N ASN A 20 15.82 -5.70 -16.16
CA ASN A 20 14.68 -5.50 -15.28
C ASN A 20 13.39 -6.01 -15.94
N ALA A 21 12.76 -7.03 -15.35
CA ALA A 21 11.56 -7.61 -15.91
C ALA A 21 10.36 -6.65 -15.87
N ASP A 22 10.31 -5.66 -14.98
CA ASP A 22 9.16 -4.74 -14.85
C ASP A 22 8.86 -3.96 -16.13
N LEU A 23 9.87 -3.76 -17.00
CA LEU A 23 9.74 -3.09 -18.29
C LEU A 23 8.93 -3.89 -19.32
N LYS A 24 8.85 -5.22 -19.15
CA LYS A 24 8.32 -6.15 -20.18
C LYS A 24 7.43 -7.25 -19.64
N ALA A 25 7.33 -7.41 -18.32
CA ALA A 25 6.61 -8.49 -17.70
C ALA A 25 5.10 -8.43 -18.02
N ALA A 26 4.50 -9.61 -18.16
CA ALA A 26 3.06 -9.73 -18.27
C ALA A 26 2.38 -9.19 -17.00
N ARG A 27 1.25 -8.53 -17.21
CA ARG A 27 0.40 -7.95 -16.15
C ARG A 27 -0.45 -9.05 -15.50
N ASN A 28 -0.51 -9.08 -14.16
CA ASN A 28 -1.14 -10.13 -13.33
C ASN A 28 -2.06 -9.55 -12.22
N GLU A 29 -2.57 -8.33 -12.42
CA GLU A 29 -3.44 -7.62 -11.46
C GLU A 29 -4.86 -8.20 -11.42
N TYR A 30 -5.21 -9.08 -12.34
CA TYR A 30 -6.49 -9.80 -12.38
C TYR A 30 -6.26 -11.29 -12.66
N HIS A 31 -7.23 -12.14 -12.36
CA HIS A 31 -7.09 -13.60 -12.48
C HIS A 31 -7.62 -14.14 -13.80
N PHE A 32 -8.71 -13.56 -14.31
CA PHE A 32 -9.29 -13.98 -15.59
C PHE A 32 -9.97 -12.82 -16.29
N ARG A 33 -10.01 -12.88 -17.63
CA ARG A 33 -10.70 -11.89 -18.45
C ARG A 33 -12.10 -12.40 -18.80
N THR A 34 -13.11 -11.54 -18.75
CA THR A 34 -14.47 -11.83 -19.24
C THR A 34 -14.69 -11.10 -20.56
N PRO A 35 -14.36 -11.69 -21.73
CA PRO A 35 -14.18 -10.93 -22.96
C PRO A 35 -15.40 -10.12 -23.38
N PHE A 36 -16.61 -10.69 -23.24
CA PHE A 36 -17.85 -9.99 -23.57
C PHE A 36 -18.06 -8.74 -22.71
N LEU A 37 -17.92 -8.87 -21.39
CA LEU A 37 -18.12 -7.75 -20.46
C LEU A 37 -17.03 -6.70 -20.59
N VAL A 38 -15.77 -7.13 -20.72
CA VAL A 38 -14.64 -6.21 -20.92
C VAL A 38 -14.83 -5.42 -22.22
N THR A 39 -15.11 -6.09 -23.35
CA THR A 39 -15.37 -5.39 -24.61
C THR A 39 -16.53 -4.40 -24.51
N ALA A 40 -17.62 -4.76 -23.82
CA ALA A 40 -18.77 -3.89 -23.63
C ALA A 40 -18.48 -2.68 -22.72
N LEU A 41 -17.63 -2.84 -21.70
CA LEU A 41 -17.37 -1.83 -20.67
C LEU A 41 -16.09 -1.02 -20.91
N SER A 42 -15.15 -1.49 -21.73
CA SER A 42 -13.92 -0.77 -22.09
C SER A 42 -14.18 0.64 -22.66
N PRO A 43 -15.28 0.95 -23.39
CA PRO A 43 -15.63 2.32 -23.76
C PRO A 43 -15.78 3.31 -22.59
N LEU A 44 -16.04 2.82 -21.37
CA LEU A 44 -16.19 3.65 -20.17
C LEU A 44 -14.84 4.11 -19.61
N LEU A 45 -13.74 3.41 -19.94
CA LEU A 45 -12.39 3.72 -19.51
C LEU A 45 -11.89 5.02 -20.14
N LYS A 46 -11.27 5.87 -19.32
CA LYS A 46 -10.64 7.11 -19.76
C LYS A 46 -9.29 6.87 -20.45
N ASP A 47 -8.52 5.90 -19.97
CA ASP A 47 -7.31 5.41 -20.62
C ASP A 47 -7.49 3.90 -20.86
N LYS A 48 -7.29 3.45 -22.10
CA LYS A 48 -7.48 2.03 -22.46
C LYS A 48 -6.48 1.13 -21.77
N ARG A 49 -5.34 1.67 -21.33
CA ARG A 49 -4.34 0.92 -20.58
C ARG A 49 -4.86 0.47 -19.21
N ASP A 50 -5.92 1.09 -18.67
CA ASP A 50 -6.57 0.70 -17.40
C ASP A 50 -7.49 -0.55 -17.53
N GLU A 51 -7.51 -1.24 -18.68
CA GLU A 51 -8.26 -2.50 -18.84
C GLU A 51 -7.97 -3.56 -17.74
N PRO A 52 -6.74 -3.73 -17.21
CA PRO A 52 -6.49 -4.63 -16.08
C PRO A 52 -7.32 -4.27 -14.83
N MET A 53 -7.53 -2.98 -14.54
CA MET A 53 -8.37 -2.55 -13.41
C MET A 53 -9.83 -2.90 -13.65
N LEU A 54 -10.34 -2.74 -14.88
CA LEU A 54 -11.69 -3.18 -15.25
C LEU A 54 -11.85 -4.70 -15.10
N CYS A 55 -10.87 -5.49 -15.56
CA CYS A 55 -10.87 -6.95 -15.40
C CYS A 55 -10.89 -7.34 -13.92
N LEU A 56 -10.04 -6.71 -13.11
CA LEU A 56 -9.99 -6.92 -11.66
C LEU A 56 -11.34 -6.59 -11.00
N MET A 57 -11.96 -5.45 -11.32
CA MET A 57 -13.28 -5.09 -10.81
C MET A 57 -14.33 -6.15 -11.15
N LEU A 58 -14.34 -6.67 -12.38
CA LEU A 58 -15.27 -7.72 -12.79
C LEU A 58 -15.01 -9.06 -12.07
N ASN A 59 -13.75 -9.42 -11.82
CA ASN A 59 -13.40 -10.60 -11.02
C ASN A 59 -13.90 -10.45 -9.58
N ILE A 60 -13.69 -9.27 -8.98
CA ILE A 60 -14.13 -8.95 -7.62
C ILE A 60 -15.66 -9.01 -7.51
N VAL A 61 -16.40 -8.41 -8.45
CA VAL A 61 -17.87 -8.47 -8.46
C VAL A 61 -18.37 -9.91 -8.52
N GLN A 62 -17.74 -10.77 -9.30
CA GLN A 62 -18.13 -12.19 -9.38
C GLN A 62 -17.84 -12.92 -8.08
N VAL A 63 -16.67 -12.72 -7.47
CA VAL A 63 -16.27 -13.43 -6.24
C VAL A 63 -17.05 -12.92 -5.03
N ILE A 64 -17.14 -11.61 -4.84
CA ILE A 64 -17.87 -11.02 -3.71
C ILE A 64 -19.38 -11.18 -3.90
N GLY A 65 -19.89 -10.93 -5.11
CA GLY A 65 -21.30 -11.01 -5.44
C GLY A 65 -21.88 -12.43 -5.37
N THR A 66 -21.04 -13.46 -5.34
CA THR A 66 -21.46 -14.85 -5.09
C THR A 66 -21.08 -15.33 -3.68
N GLY A 67 -19.85 -15.04 -3.25
CA GLY A 67 -19.28 -15.49 -1.99
C GLY A 67 -19.97 -14.89 -0.76
N ALA A 68 -20.22 -13.57 -0.75
CA ALA A 68 -20.89 -12.95 0.39
C ALA A 68 -22.35 -13.45 0.53
N PRO A 69 -23.17 -13.49 -0.53
CA PRO A 69 -24.50 -14.10 -0.45
C PRO A 69 -24.48 -15.57 -0.02
N LEU A 70 -23.49 -16.36 -0.42
CA LEU A 70 -23.34 -17.75 0.04
C LEU A 70 -23.11 -17.81 1.55
N VAL A 71 -22.19 -17.00 2.09
CA VAL A 71 -21.92 -16.93 3.54
C VAL A 71 -23.18 -16.55 4.31
N TYR A 72 -23.92 -15.52 3.86
CA TYR A 72 -25.18 -15.13 4.49
C TYR A 72 -26.26 -16.21 4.37
N SER A 73 -26.44 -16.78 3.18
CA SER A 73 -27.48 -17.79 2.94
C SER A 73 -27.30 -19.05 3.78
N LEU A 74 -26.06 -19.53 3.93
CA LEU A 74 -25.76 -20.67 4.80
C LEU A 74 -26.04 -20.36 6.27
N ASN A 75 -25.75 -19.13 6.71
CA ASN A 75 -25.97 -18.75 8.10
C ASN A 75 -27.45 -18.46 8.43
N ILE A 76 -28.25 -18.05 7.45
CA ILE A 76 -29.68 -17.73 7.62
C ILE A 76 -30.57 -18.96 7.39
N PHE A 77 -30.41 -19.65 6.26
CA PHE A 77 -31.35 -20.68 5.81
C PHE A 77 -30.98 -22.09 6.26
N TYR A 78 -29.74 -22.29 6.72
CA TYR A 78 -29.26 -23.60 7.18
C TYR A 78 -28.70 -23.53 8.61
N PRO A 79 -29.50 -23.08 9.60
CA PRO A 79 -29.04 -22.90 10.98
C PRO A 79 -28.64 -24.22 11.65
N ASP A 80 -29.18 -25.35 11.18
CA ASP A 80 -28.88 -26.70 11.67
C ASP A 80 -27.45 -27.16 11.33
N LEU A 81 -26.80 -26.51 10.35
CA LEU A 81 -25.38 -26.72 10.12
C LEU A 81 -24.59 -26.30 11.36
N SER A 82 -23.62 -27.13 11.75
CA SER A 82 -22.77 -26.82 12.89
C SER A 82 -22.11 -25.46 12.73
N LEU A 83 -21.94 -24.76 13.85
CA LEU A 83 -21.30 -23.44 13.86
C LEU A 83 -19.89 -23.52 13.25
N ALA A 84 -19.19 -24.63 13.43
CA ALA A 84 -17.88 -24.88 12.81
C ALA A 84 -17.95 -24.85 11.28
N VAL A 85 -18.90 -25.56 10.66
CA VAL A 85 -19.05 -25.58 9.19
C VAL A 85 -19.35 -24.18 8.65
N ARG A 86 -20.26 -23.44 9.30
CA ARG A 86 -20.60 -22.06 8.89
C ARG A 86 -19.41 -21.11 8.99
N ASN A 87 -18.59 -21.23 10.04
CA ASN A 87 -17.36 -20.44 10.17
C ASN A 87 -16.27 -20.87 9.18
N LEU A 88 -16.16 -22.16 8.84
CA LEU A 88 -15.21 -22.62 7.82
C LEU A 88 -15.54 -22.04 6.44
N VAL A 89 -16.82 -21.93 6.09
CA VAL A 89 -17.21 -21.26 4.82
C VAL A 89 -16.91 -19.77 4.87
N GLY A 90 -17.18 -19.09 5.99
CA GLY A 90 -16.80 -17.70 6.19
C GLY A 90 -15.29 -17.46 6.09
N LEU A 91 -14.49 -18.34 6.70
CA LEU A 91 -13.03 -18.33 6.61
C LEU A 91 -12.56 -18.59 5.18
N ALA A 92 -13.12 -19.57 4.49
CA ALA A 92 -12.78 -19.88 3.09
C ALA A 92 -13.08 -18.68 2.17
N TYR A 93 -14.23 -18.02 2.36
CA TYR A 93 -14.56 -16.77 1.67
C TYR A 93 -13.52 -15.69 1.96
N MET A 94 -13.22 -15.43 3.24
CA MET A 94 -12.26 -14.40 3.64
C MET A 94 -10.87 -14.67 3.07
N LEU A 95 -10.36 -15.90 3.18
CA LEU A 95 -9.07 -16.30 2.61
C LEU A 95 -9.03 -16.16 1.10
N THR A 96 -10.14 -16.47 0.41
CA THR A 96 -10.25 -16.27 -1.05
C THR A 96 -10.13 -14.79 -1.39
N VAL A 97 -10.89 -13.92 -0.71
CA VAL A 97 -10.81 -12.46 -0.93
C VAL A 97 -9.42 -11.93 -0.61
N VAL A 98 -8.84 -12.35 0.52
CA VAL A 98 -7.55 -11.85 0.99
C VAL A 98 -6.41 -12.28 0.07
N LEU A 99 -6.25 -13.58 -0.15
CA LEU A 99 -5.09 -14.13 -0.85
C LEU A 99 -5.12 -13.80 -2.35
N LEU A 100 -6.31 -13.68 -2.94
CA LEU A 100 -6.44 -13.47 -4.37
C LEU A 100 -6.64 -12.00 -4.74
N PHE A 101 -7.27 -11.19 -3.89
CA PHE A 101 -7.74 -9.86 -4.30
C PHE A 101 -7.31 -8.70 -3.40
N GLN A 102 -6.95 -8.92 -2.12
CA GLN A 102 -6.71 -7.80 -1.19
C GLN A 102 -5.62 -6.84 -1.68
N GLU A 103 -4.43 -7.35 -1.98
CA GLU A 103 -3.32 -6.50 -2.45
C GLU A 103 -3.69 -5.79 -3.76
N ARG A 104 -4.15 -6.56 -4.75
CA ARG A 104 -4.57 -6.03 -6.08
C ARG A 104 -5.60 -4.93 -5.95
N PHE A 105 -6.63 -5.14 -5.13
CA PHE A 105 -7.68 -4.15 -4.91
C PHE A 105 -7.14 -2.93 -4.17
N THR A 106 -6.37 -3.10 -3.09
CA THR A 106 -5.79 -1.98 -2.33
C THR A 106 -4.93 -1.12 -3.24
N LEU A 107 -4.13 -1.72 -4.13
CA LEU A 107 -3.31 -0.96 -5.08
C LEU A 107 -4.10 -0.39 -6.26
N MET A 108 -5.19 -1.03 -6.70
CA MET A 108 -6.12 -0.39 -7.63
C MET A 108 -6.78 0.84 -6.98
N LEU A 109 -7.19 0.73 -5.71
CA LEU A 109 -7.77 1.82 -4.93
C LEU A 109 -6.74 2.95 -4.76
N HIS A 110 -5.49 2.62 -4.48
CA HIS A 110 -4.34 3.50 -4.45
C HIS A 110 -4.23 4.37 -5.71
N PHE A 111 -4.03 3.74 -6.88
CA PHE A 111 -3.89 4.46 -8.15
C PHE A 111 -5.16 5.22 -8.54
N SER A 112 -6.34 4.63 -8.34
CA SER A 112 -7.62 5.28 -8.65
C SER A 112 -7.86 6.56 -7.83
N SER A 113 -7.21 6.68 -6.66
CA SER A 113 -7.35 7.86 -5.79
C SER A 113 -6.56 9.06 -6.32
N HIS A 114 -5.49 8.81 -7.07
CA HIS A 114 -4.66 9.83 -7.73
C HIS A 114 -5.13 10.15 -9.14
N ARG A 115 -5.67 9.15 -9.85
CA ARG A 115 -6.11 9.26 -11.24
C ARG A 115 -7.43 8.52 -11.46
N VAL A 116 -8.39 9.21 -12.06
CA VAL A 116 -9.68 8.58 -12.44
C VAL A 116 -9.49 7.54 -13.55
N ILE A 117 -10.18 6.41 -13.42
CA ILE A 117 -10.14 5.27 -14.35
C ILE A 117 -11.21 5.43 -15.43
N PHE A 118 -12.41 5.88 -15.04
CA PHE A 118 -13.56 6.01 -15.94
C PHE A 118 -13.85 7.46 -16.30
N HIS A 119 -14.54 7.68 -17.41
CA HIS A 119 -15.14 8.97 -17.74
C HIS A 119 -16.29 9.36 -16.80
N ASN A 120 -16.85 8.39 -16.06
CA ASN A 120 -17.99 8.57 -15.20
C ASN A 120 -17.58 8.62 -13.72
N ASP A 121 -17.93 9.71 -13.02
CA ASP A 121 -17.53 9.92 -11.63
C ASP A 121 -18.21 8.96 -10.64
N ILE A 122 -19.41 8.46 -10.93
CA ILE A 122 -20.08 7.47 -10.09
C ILE A 122 -19.28 6.16 -10.10
N LEU A 123 -18.84 5.69 -11.27
CA LEU A 123 -18.00 4.49 -11.38
C LEU A 123 -16.67 4.64 -10.64
N ASN A 124 -16.02 5.81 -10.73
CA ASN A 124 -14.82 6.10 -9.95
C ASN A 124 -15.11 6.12 -8.45
N GLY A 125 -16.26 6.68 -8.04
CA GLY A 125 -16.70 6.70 -6.65
C GLY A 125 -16.97 5.31 -6.08
N MET A 126 -17.52 4.38 -6.86
CA MET A 126 -17.84 3.03 -6.39
C MET A 126 -16.64 2.30 -5.77
N LEU A 127 -15.41 2.54 -6.26
CA LEU A 127 -14.21 1.93 -5.69
C LEU A 127 -14.05 2.28 -4.19
N ASN A 128 -14.21 3.55 -3.84
CA ASN A 128 -14.06 4.05 -2.47
C ASN A 128 -15.31 3.81 -1.61
N TRP A 129 -16.50 3.82 -2.21
CA TRP A 129 -17.77 3.85 -1.46
C TRP A 129 -18.51 2.50 -1.43
N VAL A 130 -18.23 1.59 -2.35
CA VAL A 130 -18.92 0.29 -2.47
C VAL A 130 -17.95 -0.87 -2.34
N PHE A 131 -16.83 -0.86 -3.06
CA PHE A 131 -15.89 -1.97 -3.07
C PHE A 131 -15.02 -1.99 -1.80
N ALA A 132 -14.45 -0.84 -1.42
CA ALA A 132 -13.55 -0.70 -0.28
C ALA A 132 -14.06 -1.34 1.03
N PRO A 133 -15.34 -1.20 1.42
CA PRO A 133 -15.90 -1.88 2.59
C PRO A 133 -15.72 -3.40 2.64
N PHE A 134 -15.83 -4.09 1.50
CA PHE A 134 -15.64 -5.56 1.46
C PHE A 134 -14.18 -5.96 1.58
N PHE A 135 -13.26 -5.02 1.37
CA PHE A 135 -11.83 -5.16 1.59
C PHE A 135 -11.40 -4.51 2.91
N GLY A 136 -12.35 -4.27 3.82
CA GLY A 136 -12.04 -3.80 5.17
C GLY A 136 -11.70 -2.32 5.29
N VAL A 137 -11.89 -1.52 4.24
CA VAL A 137 -11.62 -0.08 4.26
C VAL A 137 -12.96 0.68 4.32
N PRO A 138 -13.24 1.47 5.37
CA PRO A 138 -14.50 2.19 5.45
C PRO A 138 -14.73 3.16 4.30
N CYS A 139 -16.01 3.40 3.99
CA CYS A 139 -16.43 4.19 2.83
C CYS A 139 -15.75 5.56 2.79
N GLY A 140 -15.11 5.91 1.66
CA GLY A 140 -14.55 7.25 1.43
C GLY A 140 -13.33 7.63 2.29
N VAL A 141 -12.87 6.77 3.20
CA VAL A 141 -11.76 7.06 4.12
C VAL A 141 -10.40 7.02 3.43
N TYR A 142 -10.22 6.09 2.50
CA TYR A 142 -8.91 5.83 1.89
C TYR A 142 -8.30 7.07 1.27
N LYS A 143 -9.05 7.80 0.44
CA LYS A 143 -8.57 9.01 -0.23
C LYS A 143 -8.21 10.12 0.77
N LEU A 144 -8.96 10.27 1.86
CA LEU A 144 -8.65 11.24 2.91
C LEU A 144 -7.32 10.88 3.60
N HIS A 145 -7.17 9.64 4.06
CA HIS A 145 -5.95 9.19 4.70
C HIS A 145 -4.74 9.29 3.75
N HIS A 146 -4.86 8.69 2.56
CA HIS A 146 -3.72 8.50 1.69
C HIS A 146 -3.37 9.77 0.88
N VAL A 147 -4.33 10.39 0.19
CA VAL A 147 -4.04 11.53 -0.69
C VAL A 147 -4.01 12.85 0.07
N ILE A 148 -4.99 13.07 0.94
CA ILE A 148 -5.19 14.38 1.57
C ILE A 148 -4.32 14.58 2.80
N MET A 149 -4.09 13.52 3.58
CA MET A 149 -3.14 13.55 4.70
C MET A 149 -1.76 13.09 4.23
N HIS A 150 -1.58 11.79 3.97
CA HIS A 150 -0.25 11.20 3.77
C HIS A 150 0.56 11.82 2.62
N HIS A 151 -0.01 12.03 1.43
CA HIS A 151 0.72 12.66 0.32
C HIS A 151 0.99 14.16 0.49
N ILE A 152 0.09 14.88 1.15
CA ILE A 152 0.30 16.32 1.38
C ILE A 152 1.33 16.54 2.49
N GLU A 153 1.21 15.78 3.57
CA GLU A 153 2.09 15.89 4.73
C GLU A 153 3.39 15.09 4.57
N ASN A 154 3.42 14.16 3.60
CA ASN A 154 4.60 13.46 3.07
C ASN A 154 5.46 12.76 4.15
N ASN A 155 4.82 11.95 5.01
CA ASN A 155 5.48 11.26 6.12
C ASN A 155 6.04 12.21 7.21
N HIS A 156 5.55 13.44 7.34
CA HIS A 156 6.00 14.41 8.36
C HIS A 156 4.99 14.65 9.49
N GLU A 157 5.23 15.65 10.34
CA GLU A 157 4.50 15.92 11.61
C GLU A 157 2.97 15.80 11.56
N LEU A 158 2.32 16.27 10.50
CA LEU A 158 0.86 16.23 10.39
C LEU A 158 0.34 14.94 9.72
N ASP A 159 1.23 14.11 9.21
CA ASP A 159 0.90 12.76 8.77
C ASP A 159 0.77 11.84 9.99
N MET A 160 -0.47 11.50 10.34
CA MET A 160 -0.77 10.59 11.45
C MET A 160 -0.27 9.16 11.19
N SER A 161 0.15 8.86 9.95
CA SER A 161 0.80 7.62 9.56
C SER A 161 2.31 7.74 9.36
N SER A 162 2.93 8.83 9.84
CA SER A 162 4.39 9.03 9.78
C SER A 162 5.17 7.99 10.57
N THR A 163 6.31 7.56 10.02
CA THR A 163 7.26 6.66 10.69
C THR A 163 8.48 7.39 11.28
N GLU A 164 8.66 8.70 11.04
CA GLU A 164 9.92 9.43 11.29
C GLU A 164 10.38 9.38 12.75
N THR A 165 9.44 9.39 13.68
CA THR A 165 9.72 9.46 15.13
C THR A 165 9.96 8.10 15.78
N PHE A 166 9.78 7.00 15.03
CA PHE A 166 9.87 5.64 15.55
C PHE A 166 11.23 4.99 15.30
N GLN A 167 11.62 4.07 16.19
CA GLN A 167 12.70 3.12 15.93
C GLN A 167 12.17 2.01 15.03
N ARG A 168 12.59 2.01 13.77
CA ARG A 168 11.89 1.28 12.69
C ARG A 168 12.21 -0.21 12.58
N ASP A 169 13.12 -0.71 13.40
CA ASP A 169 13.39 -2.12 13.64
C ASP A 169 12.89 -2.62 15.02
N SER A 170 12.15 -1.80 15.77
CA SER A 170 11.58 -2.16 17.08
C SER A 170 10.15 -2.68 16.94
N LEU A 171 9.89 -3.91 17.39
CA LEU A 171 8.54 -4.49 17.42
C LEU A 171 7.60 -3.71 18.35
N ILE A 172 8.12 -3.09 19.40
CA ILE A 172 7.33 -2.26 20.32
C ILE A 172 6.85 -1.00 19.61
N ASP A 173 7.71 -0.36 18.83
CA ASP A 173 7.36 0.84 18.09
C ASP A 173 6.46 0.54 16.89
N LEU A 174 6.65 -0.60 16.22
CA LEU A 174 5.68 -1.10 15.23
C LEU A 174 4.30 -1.30 15.87
N PHE A 175 4.22 -1.86 17.08
CA PHE A 175 2.95 -2.05 17.77
C PHE A 175 2.29 -0.71 18.15
N LYS A 176 3.06 0.26 18.67
CA LYS A 176 2.56 1.62 18.91
C LYS A 176 2.02 2.23 17.62
N TYR A 177 2.79 2.17 16.55
CA TYR A 177 2.38 2.63 15.23
C TYR A 177 1.09 1.96 14.75
N TRP A 178 0.99 0.64 14.91
CA TRP A 178 -0.23 -0.10 14.58
C TRP A 178 -1.44 0.38 15.41
N VAL A 179 -1.27 0.70 16.69
CA VAL A 179 -2.35 1.28 17.51
C VAL A 179 -2.79 2.62 16.95
N HIS A 180 -1.86 3.50 16.56
CA HIS A 180 -2.19 4.77 15.90
C HIS A 180 -2.96 4.52 14.60
N PHE A 181 -2.38 3.73 13.70
CA PHE A 181 -2.90 3.48 12.36
C PHE A 181 -4.24 2.74 12.35
N ALA A 182 -4.44 1.74 13.20
CA ALA A 182 -5.62 0.87 13.17
C ALA A 182 -6.74 1.32 14.11
N LEU A 183 -6.40 1.96 15.24
CA LEU A 183 -7.37 2.29 16.30
C LEU A 183 -7.51 3.80 16.52
N LEU A 184 -6.41 4.54 16.70
CA LEU A 184 -6.49 5.97 17.03
C LEU A 184 -6.78 6.84 15.81
N ILE A 185 -6.56 6.33 14.59
CA ILE A 185 -6.82 7.04 13.35
C ILE A 185 -8.26 7.57 13.25
N TRP A 186 -9.22 6.90 13.88
CA TRP A 186 -10.63 7.33 13.92
C TRP A 186 -10.87 8.60 14.75
N VAL A 187 -9.90 8.99 15.57
CA VAL A 187 -9.85 10.26 16.32
C VAL A 187 -8.84 11.22 15.71
N GLU A 188 -7.68 10.72 15.27
CA GLU A 188 -6.59 11.51 14.72
C GLU A 188 -6.91 12.10 13.34
N LEU A 189 -7.62 11.36 12.47
CA LEU A 189 -7.98 11.84 11.14
C LEU A 189 -9.03 12.97 11.18
N PRO A 190 -10.10 12.90 12.00
CA PRO A 190 -10.94 14.08 12.24
C PRO A 190 -10.14 15.25 12.80
N TYR A 191 -9.27 15.01 13.80
CA TYR A 191 -8.43 16.05 14.39
C TYR A 191 -7.54 16.72 13.34
N TYR A 192 -6.90 15.94 12.45
CA TYR A 192 -6.14 16.44 11.31
C TYR A 192 -7.00 17.35 10.42
N CYS A 193 -8.21 16.94 10.04
CA CYS A 193 -9.11 17.76 9.24
C CYS A 193 -9.47 19.09 9.92
N PHE A 194 -9.74 19.09 11.23
CA PHE A 194 -10.03 20.31 11.97
C PHE A 194 -8.79 21.22 12.07
N LYS A 195 -7.62 20.65 12.41
CA LYS A 195 -6.34 21.38 12.54
C LYS A 195 -5.92 22.03 11.22
N THR A 196 -6.17 21.37 10.10
CA THR A 196 -5.85 21.86 8.75
C THR A 196 -7.01 22.57 8.05
N GLN A 197 -8.11 22.84 8.77
CA GLN A 197 -9.31 23.54 8.26
C GLN A 197 -9.98 22.86 7.05
N ARG A 198 -9.82 21.54 6.89
CA ARG A 198 -10.41 20.71 5.83
C ARG A 198 -11.80 20.19 6.24
N TYR A 199 -12.72 21.10 6.57
CA TYR A 199 -14.03 20.72 7.14
C TYR A 199 -14.90 19.86 6.21
N GLU A 200 -14.80 20.05 4.89
CA GLU A 200 -15.48 19.19 3.92
C GLU A 200 -15.03 17.73 4.03
N TRP A 201 -13.74 17.51 4.28
CA TRP A 201 -13.19 16.17 4.50
C TRP A 201 -13.60 15.59 5.85
N ALA A 202 -13.74 16.41 6.89
CA ALA A 202 -14.32 15.97 8.17
C ALA A 202 -15.77 15.51 8.00
N ALA A 203 -16.57 16.24 7.21
CA ALA A 203 -17.95 15.84 6.90
C ALA A 203 -17.99 14.54 6.07
N ASN A 204 -17.16 14.43 5.03
CA ASN A 204 -17.06 13.20 4.22
C ASN A 204 -16.62 11.99 5.05
N LEU A 205 -15.69 12.18 5.99
CA LEU A 205 -15.27 11.13 6.93
C LEU A 205 -16.43 10.68 7.81
N ALA A 206 -17.17 11.62 8.41
CA ALA A 206 -18.32 11.29 9.24
C ALA A 206 -19.41 10.55 8.46
N ILE A 207 -19.73 11.02 7.25
CA ILE A 207 -20.69 10.35 6.34
C ILE A 207 -20.20 8.95 5.98
N GLY A 208 -18.93 8.82 5.60
CA GLY A 208 -18.30 7.55 5.24
C GLY A 208 -18.33 6.52 6.37
N LEU A 209 -17.97 6.94 7.58
CA LEU A 209 -18.03 6.09 8.76
C LEU A 209 -19.47 5.68 9.10
N CYS A 210 -20.44 6.57 9.00
CA CYS A 210 -21.86 6.24 9.20
C CYS A 210 -22.36 5.24 8.15
N LEU A 211 -22.03 5.48 6.87
CA LEU A 211 -22.42 4.59 5.76
C LEU A 211 -21.73 3.23 5.78
N TRP A 212 -20.65 3.08 6.54
CA TRP A 212 -20.01 1.80 6.78
C TRP A 212 -20.52 1.14 8.07
N ALA A 213 -20.42 1.83 9.20
CA ALA A 213 -20.70 1.27 10.52
C ALA A 213 -22.19 0.97 10.74
N ALA A 214 -23.11 1.83 10.26
CA ALA A 214 -24.53 1.61 10.47
C ALA A 214 -25.04 0.37 9.70
N PRO A 215 -24.76 0.18 8.39
CA PRO A 215 -25.13 -1.05 7.71
C PRO A 215 -24.50 -2.30 8.34
N VAL A 216 -23.21 -2.26 8.72
CA VAL A 216 -22.56 -3.38 9.42
C VAL A 216 -23.28 -3.71 10.73
N ALA A 217 -23.60 -2.72 11.56
CA ALA A 217 -24.31 -2.93 12.81
C ALA A 217 -25.74 -3.49 12.58
N LEU A 218 -26.47 -2.96 11.59
CA LEU A 218 -27.82 -3.43 11.24
C LEU A 218 -27.80 -4.86 10.70
N LEU A 219 -26.85 -5.21 9.82
CA LEU A 219 -26.68 -6.56 9.31
C LEU A 219 -26.32 -7.54 10.43
N ALA A 220 -25.39 -7.17 11.32
CA ALA A 220 -25.01 -7.99 12.46
C ALA A 220 -26.19 -8.24 13.41
N ARG A 221 -27.02 -7.21 13.65
CA ARG A 221 -28.12 -7.25 14.62
C ARG A 221 -29.40 -7.91 14.09
N TYR A 222 -29.74 -7.67 12.84
CA TYR A 222 -31.05 -8.02 12.27
C TYR A 222 -31.00 -9.08 11.17
N VAL A 223 -29.83 -9.34 10.58
CA VAL A 223 -29.68 -10.33 9.51
C VAL A 223 -28.91 -11.55 10.04
N ASN A 224 -27.61 -11.41 10.28
CA ASN A 224 -26.82 -12.47 10.87
C ASN A 224 -25.46 -11.97 11.37
N PHE A 225 -25.18 -12.17 12.66
CA PHE A 225 -23.92 -11.76 13.28
C PHE A 225 -22.70 -12.46 12.65
N THR A 226 -22.70 -13.79 12.59
CA THR A 226 -21.56 -14.58 12.11
C THR A 226 -21.20 -14.26 10.66
N ALA A 227 -22.18 -14.17 9.77
CA ALA A 227 -21.93 -13.80 8.37
C ALA A 227 -21.37 -12.38 8.25
N THR A 228 -21.91 -11.42 9.02
CA THR A 228 -21.42 -10.03 9.03
C THR A 228 -19.98 -9.93 9.50
N MET A 229 -19.59 -10.73 10.52
CA MET A 229 -18.21 -10.79 10.99
C MET A 229 -17.25 -11.22 9.89
N TRP A 230 -17.58 -12.28 9.14
CA TRP A 230 -16.71 -12.77 8.07
C TRP A 230 -16.67 -11.87 6.84
N VAL A 231 -17.76 -11.16 6.53
CA VAL A 231 -17.83 -10.33 5.31
C VAL A 231 -17.27 -8.93 5.51
N PHE A 232 -17.37 -8.33 6.71
CA PHE A 232 -17.00 -6.93 6.92
C PHE A 232 -16.02 -6.70 8.08
N VAL A 233 -16.22 -7.35 9.23
CA VAL A 233 -15.43 -7.02 10.44
C VAL A 233 -14.04 -7.66 10.43
N VAL A 234 -13.95 -8.95 10.10
CA VAL A 234 -12.66 -9.65 9.99
C VAL A 234 -11.81 -9.05 8.85
N PRO A 235 -12.36 -8.78 7.64
CA PRO A 235 -11.62 -8.03 6.62
C PRO A 235 -11.14 -6.66 7.10
N HIS A 236 -11.93 -5.92 7.87
CA HIS A 236 -11.50 -4.63 8.41
C HIS A 236 -10.27 -4.74 9.31
N ILE A 237 -10.28 -5.64 10.29
CA ILE A 237 -9.14 -5.86 11.20
C ILE A 237 -7.89 -6.29 10.41
N PHE A 238 -8.08 -7.20 9.44
CA PHE A 238 -7.01 -7.68 8.58
C PHE A 238 -6.40 -6.54 7.75
N SER A 239 -7.24 -5.78 7.04
CA SER A 239 -6.78 -4.73 6.15
C SER A 239 -6.12 -3.57 6.87
N MET A 240 -6.64 -3.14 8.03
CA MET A 240 -5.97 -2.12 8.84
C MET A 240 -4.57 -2.59 9.27
N SER A 241 -4.41 -3.87 9.60
CA SER A 241 -3.11 -4.43 9.99
C SER A 241 -2.13 -4.53 8.82
N VAL A 242 -2.60 -5.00 7.67
CA VAL A 242 -1.78 -5.14 6.46
C VAL A 242 -1.38 -3.78 5.89
N MET A 243 -2.29 -2.79 5.88
CA MET A 243 -1.96 -1.43 5.44
C MET A 243 -1.01 -0.72 6.41
N ALA A 244 -1.16 -0.90 7.72
CA ALA A 244 -0.22 -0.36 8.70
C ALA A 244 1.19 -0.92 8.46
N PHE A 245 1.32 -2.24 8.30
CA PHE A 245 2.62 -2.86 8.01
C PHE A 245 3.17 -2.47 6.63
N GLY A 246 2.30 -2.30 5.63
CA GLY A 246 2.67 -1.83 4.30
C GLY A 246 3.26 -0.43 4.32
N ASN A 247 2.56 0.54 4.92
CA ASN A 247 3.04 1.91 5.06
C ASN A 247 4.33 1.97 5.89
N TRP A 248 4.37 1.24 7.03
CA TRP A 248 5.59 1.12 7.82
C TRP A 248 6.77 0.62 7.00
N SER A 249 6.55 -0.42 6.19
CA SER A 249 7.59 -1.00 5.36
C SER A 249 8.04 -0.05 4.25
N GLN A 250 7.12 0.64 3.57
CA GLN A 250 7.42 1.66 2.55
C GLN A 250 8.25 2.83 3.11
N HIS A 251 8.05 3.19 4.37
CA HIS A 251 8.76 4.26 5.07
C HIS A 251 9.69 3.75 6.19
N ILE A 252 10.19 2.51 6.07
CA ILE A 252 11.03 1.91 7.12
C ILE A 252 12.43 2.51 7.14
N PHE A 253 12.94 2.92 5.98
CA PHE A 253 14.22 3.62 5.85
C PHE A 253 13.99 5.09 5.54
N VAL A 254 14.46 5.94 6.45
CA VAL A 254 14.34 7.40 6.40
C VAL A 254 15.73 7.94 6.72
N ASN A 255 16.27 8.70 5.78
CA ASN A 255 17.53 9.41 5.90
C ASN A 255 17.39 10.54 6.92
N PRO A 256 18.02 10.47 8.10
CA PRO A 256 17.83 11.50 9.13
C PRO A 256 18.34 12.89 8.70
N GLN A 257 19.30 12.96 7.77
CA GLN A 257 19.85 14.22 7.27
C GLN A 257 19.08 14.81 6.08
N LYS A 258 18.28 13.99 5.38
CA LYS A 258 17.50 14.41 4.20
C LYS A 258 16.06 13.87 4.25
N HIS A 259 15.47 13.85 5.43
CA HIS A 259 14.16 13.22 5.66
C HIS A 259 13.04 13.91 4.89
N GLU A 260 13.13 15.21 4.59
CA GLU A 260 12.15 15.93 3.75
C GLU A 260 12.24 15.62 2.24
N SER A 261 13.25 14.85 1.82
CA SER A 261 13.40 14.46 0.42
C SER A 261 12.68 13.15 0.13
N ASN A 262 11.95 13.07 -1.00
CA ASN A 262 11.36 11.82 -1.46
C ASN A 262 12.41 10.71 -1.70
N TYR A 263 13.68 11.07 -1.97
CA TYR A 263 14.79 10.11 -2.08
C TYR A 263 15.32 9.63 -0.72
N GLY A 264 14.96 10.34 0.35
CA GLY A 264 15.40 10.10 1.72
C GLY A 264 14.32 9.52 2.62
N LEU A 265 13.02 9.76 2.37
CA LEU A 265 11.91 9.25 3.20
C LEU A 265 11.35 7.90 2.78
N THR A 266 11.74 7.42 1.59
CA THR A 266 11.32 6.13 1.05
C THR A 266 12.32 5.61 0.01
N TYR A 267 12.00 4.49 -0.63
CA TYR A 267 12.87 3.72 -1.50
C TYR A 267 12.08 2.95 -2.56
N ASN A 268 12.79 2.42 -3.55
CA ASN A 268 12.20 1.61 -4.62
C ASN A 268 12.45 0.12 -4.41
N CYS A 269 11.49 -0.70 -4.86
CA CYS A 269 11.53 -2.15 -4.98
C CYS A 269 11.24 -2.51 -6.45
N MET A 270 12.28 -2.85 -7.21
CA MET A 270 12.21 -3.16 -8.64
C MET A 270 12.39 -4.65 -8.92
N ASP A 271 12.02 -5.07 -10.13
CA ASP A 271 12.21 -6.41 -10.68
C ASP A 271 11.69 -7.49 -9.71
N THR A 272 10.45 -7.30 -9.24
CA THR A 272 9.77 -8.19 -8.30
C THR A 272 8.44 -8.66 -8.88
N PRO A 273 8.06 -9.95 -8.70
CA PRO A 273 6.74 -10.44 -9.13
C PRO A 273 5.58 -9.61 -8.58
N GLY A 274 5.75 -8.97 -7.41
CA GLY A 274 4.75 -8.07 -6.85
C GLY A 274 4.36 -6.92 -7.79
N ASN A 275 5.29 -6.35 -8.56
CA ASN A 275 5.00 -5.24 -9.47
C ASN A 275 4.00 -5.59 -10.59
N GLN A 276 3.84 -6.88 -10.88
CA GLN A 276 2.84 -7.40 -11.83
C GLN A 276 1.44 -7.47 -11.22
N THR A 277 1.30 -7.44 -9.89
CA THR A 277 0.03 -7.50 -9.15
C THR A 277 -0.33 -6.17 -8.48
N THR A 278 0.63 -5.26 -8.38
CA THR A 278 0.52 -3.99 -7.64
C THR A 278 0.64 -2.74 -8.51
N PHE A 279 0.44 -2.84 -9.84
CA PHE A 279 0.53 -1.68 -10.72
C PHE A 279 1.88 -0.93 -10.61
N ASN A 280 2.99 -1.70 -10.48
CA ASN A 280 4.34 -1.15 -10.29
C ASN A 280 4.51 -0.24 -9.06
N ASP A 281 3.72 -0.46 -7.99
CA ASP A 281 3.81 0.31 -6.73
C ASP A 281 5.21 0.25 -6.07
N GLY A 282 6.01 -0.76 -6.40
CA GLY A 282 7.38 -0.89 -5.92
C GLY A 282 8.26 0.33 -6.19
N TYR A 283 7.98 1.15 -7.21
CA TYR A 283 8.72 2.40 -7.46
C TYR A 283 8.15 3.57 -6.63
N HIS A 284 8.19 3.43 -5.30
CA HIS A 284 7.49 4.33 -4.39
C HIS A 284 8.08 5.75 -4.35
N ILE A 285 9.38 5.92 -4.62
CA ILE A 285 9.96 7.26 -4.79
C ILE A 285 9.29 7.98 -5.98
N VAL A 286 9.15 7.28 -7.11
CA VAL A 286 8.48 7.83 -8.30
C VAL A 286 7.03 8.19 -7.97
N HIS A 287 6.36 7.34 -7.20
CA HIS A 287 5.00 7.59 -6.74
C HIS A 287 4.89 8.89 -5.92
N HIS A 288 5.75 9.12 -4.93
CA HIS A 288 5.75 10.37 -4.16
C HIS A 288 6.14 11.59 -5.00
N LEU A 289 7.02 11.43 -6.00
CA LEU A 289 7.39 12.52 -6.91
C LEU A 289 6.29 12.87 -7.92
N ASN A 290 5.54 11.86 -8.41
CA ASN A 290 4.50 12.04 -9.42
C ASN A 290 3.42 10.95 -9.31
N ALA A 291 2.55 11.06 -8.31
CA ALA A 291 1.51 10.08 -8.03
C ALA A 291 0.45 9.93 -9.14
N ARG A 292 0.41 10.88 -10.11
CA ARG A 292 -0.51 10.87 -11.25
C ARG A 292 0.06 10.20 -12.50
N LEU A 293 1.34 9.83 -12.50
CA LEU A 293 1.97 9.08 -13.59
C LEU A 293 1.20 7.77 -13.81
N HIS A 294 0.98 7.40 -15.08
CA HIS A 294 0.30 6.14 -15.36
C HIS A 294 1.19 4.99 -14.87
N TRP A 295 0.62 4.03 -14.14
CA TRP A 295 1.35 2.92 -13.53
C TRP A 295 2.22 2.14 -14.53
N SER A 296 1.79 2.04 -15.80
CA SER A 296 2.55 1.35 -16.84
C SER A 296 3.80 2.12 -17.32
N GLU A 297 3.90 3.43 -17.03
CA GLU A 297 5.02 4.30 -17.42
C GLU A 297 6.05 4.45 -16.28
N VAL A 298 5.69 4.00 -15.08
CA VAL A 298 6.49 4.16 -13.86
C VAL A 298 7.91 3.57 -13.99
N PRO A 299 8.11 2.33 -14.49
CA PRO A 299 9.45 1.79 -14.67
C PRO A 299 10.30 2.62 -15.63
N ASP A 300 9.76 3.01 -16.78
CA ASP A 300 10.48 3.85 -17.76
C ASP A 300 10.88 5.21 -17.17
N TYR A 301 9.96 5.83 -16.42
CA TYR A 301 10.22 7.11 -15.75
C TYR A 301 11.32 6.99 -14.69
N PHE A 302 11.39 5.88 -13.95
CA PHE A 302 12.50 5.61 -13.04
C PHE A 302 13.84 5.58 -13.79
N TYR A 303 13.93 4.89 -14.94
CA TYR A 303 15.16 4.87 -15.74
C TYR A 303 15.55 6.24 -16.30
N GLN A 304 14.57 7.03 -16.74
CA GLN A 304 14.79 8.41 -17.23
C GLN A 304 15.25 9.38 -16.14
N THR A 305 15.04 9.04 -14.87
CA THR A 305 15.35 9.91 -13.72
C THR A 305 16.33 9.27 -12.74
N LYS A 306 17.02 8.19 -13.13
CA LYS A 306 17.92 7.42 -12.26
C LYS A 306 19.07 8.28 -11.71
N GLU A 307 19.54 9.26 -12.47
CA GLU A 307 20.60 10.18 -12.06
C GLU A 307 20.15 11.02 -10.85
N LYS A 308 18.91 11.51 -10.86
CA LYS A 308 18.33 12.24 -9.72
C LYS A 308 18.17 11.35 -8.49
N HIS A 309 17.83 10.08 -8.68
CA HIS A 309 17.75 9.10 -7.60
C HIS A 309 19.14 8.85 -6.99
N LEU A 310 20.17 8.70 -7.83
CA LEU A 310 21.56 8.54 -7.40
C LEU A 310 22.06 9.76 -6.61
N GLU A 311 21.88 10.96 -7.16
CA GLU A 311 22.26 12.23 -6.51
C GLU A 311 21.51 12.47 -5.19
N GLY A 312 20.23 12.07 -5.14
CA GLY A 312 19.40 12.09 -3.94
C GLY A 312 19.83 11.09 -2.87
N GLY A 313 20.68 10.11 -3.21
CA GLY A 313 21.12 9.05 -2.32
C GLY A 313 20.07 7.98 -2.08
N ALA A 314 19.13 7.81 -3.02
CA ALA A 314 17.99 6.90 -2.94
C ALA A 314 18.41 5.45 -2.69
N LEU A 315 17.57 4.72 -1.97
CA LEU A 315 17.67 3.27 -1.87
C LEU A 315 16.82 2.62 -2.98
N THR A 316 17.36 1.57 -3.60
CA THR A 316 16.64 0.75 -4.58
C THR A 316 17.02 -0.70 -4.35
N PHE A 317 16.03 -1.55 -4.13
CA PHE A 317 16.19 -2.99 -3.94
C PHE A 317 15.62 -3.75 -5.13
N ARG A 318 16.25 -4.87 -5.45
CA ARG A 318 15.83 -5.77 -6.52
C ARG A 318 15.25 -7.08 -5.98
N GLY A 319 14.15 -7.53 -6.57
CA GLY A 319 13.57 -8.85 -6.30
C GLY A 319 12.99 -9.01 -4.90
N LEU A 320 12.66 -7.88 -4.25
CA LEU A 320 12.00 -7.83 -2.95
C LEU A 320 10.72 -7.00 -3.09
N HIS A 321 9.67 -7.40 -2.40
CA HIS A 321 8.50 -6.57 -2.12
C HIS A 321 8.71 -5.79 -0.81
N PHE A 322 7.94 -4.71 -0.56
CA PHE A 322 8.04 -3.95 0.70
C PHE A 322 7.88 -4.83 1.94
N PHE A 323 7.00 -5.84 1.87
CA PHE A 323 6.78 -6.77 2.98
C PHE A 323 8.01 -7.64 3.23
N ASP A 324 8.73 -8.05 2.18
CA ASP A 324 9.99 -8.77 2.33
C ASP A 324 11.03 -7.90 3.03
N VAL A 325 11.10 -6.61 2.67
CA VAL A 325 11.99 -5.64 3.31
C VAL A 325 11.67 -5.51 4.81
N GLY A 326 10.40 -5.29 5.15
CA GLY A 326 9.95 -5.23 6.54
C GLY A 326 10.29 -6.51 7.33
N ILE A 327 10.01 -7.69 6.77
CA ILE A 327 10.34 -8.99 7.40
C ILE A 327 11.85 -9.15 7.58
N LEU A 328 12.68 -8.77 6.60
CA LEU A 328 14.14 -8.86 6.70
C LEU A 328 14.68 -7.92 7.79
N VAL A 329 14.11 -6.73 7.95
CA VAL A 329 14.47 -5.80 9.04
C VAL A 329 14.12 -6.41 10.40
N PHE A 330 12.88 -6.85 10.62
CA PHE A 330 12.46 -7.41 11.91
C PHE A 330 13.11 -8.75 12.27
N THR A 331 13.64 -9.48 11.29
CA THR A 331 14.43 -10.69 11.51
C THR A 331 15.93 -10.43 11.64
N GLY A 332 16.36 -9.17 11.67
CA GLY A 332 17.76 -8.77 11.83
C GLY A 332 18.65 -9.07 10.61
N ARG A 333 18.06 -9.31 9.44
CA ARG A 333 18.76 -9.76 8.23
C ARG A 333 19.15 -8.59 7.30
N LEU A 334 19.65 -7.48 7.87
CA LEU A 334 20.06 -6.29 7.11
C LEU A 334 21.16 -6.59 6.08
N ARG A 335 22.10 -7.47 6.42
CA ARG A 335 23.12 -7.94 5.47
C ARG A 335 22.51 -8.56 4.21
N LYS A 336 21.50 -9.42 4.38
CA LYS A 336 20.79 -10.05 3.26
C LYS A 336 20.07 -8.99 2.44
N LEU A 337 19.39 -8.04 3.08
CA LEU A 337 18.74 -6.93 2.40
C LEU A 337 19.73 -6.06 1.61
N ALA A 338 20.91 -5.77 2.17
CA ALA A 338 21.97 -5.03 1.49
C ALA A 338 22.50 -5.75 0.24
N GLN A 339 22.47 -7.09 0.18
CA GLN A 339 22.80 -7.84 -1.04
C GLN A 339 21.78 -7.64 -2.18
N HIS A 340 20.54 -7.25 -1.84
CA HIS A 340 19.51 -6.90 -2.81
C HIS A 340 19.57 -5.43 -3.27
N TYR A 341 20.45 -4.61 -2.69
CA TYR A 341 20.63 -3.22 -3.11
C TYR A 341 21.19 -3.13 -4.53
N VAL A 342 20.65 -2.18 -5.28
CA VAL A 342 21.07 -1.83 -6.64
C VAL A 342 21.69 -0.45 -6.63
N HIS A 343 22.98 -0.37 -6.95
CA HIS A 343 23.65 0.88 -7.24
C HIS A 343 23.24 1.40 -8.62
N LEU A 344 22.82 2.67 -8.68
CA LEU A 344 22.29 3.28 -9.90
C LEU A 344 23.36 3.94 -10.79
N GLY A 345 24.56 4.14 -10.26
CA GLY A 345 25.70 4.75 -10.94
C GLY A 345 26.63 3.74 -11.61
N ASP A 346 27.85 4.20 -11.89
CA ASP A 346 28.90 3.37 -12.46
C ASP A 346 29.37 2.31 -11.46
N ALA A 347 29.70 1.15 -12.00
CA ALA A 347 30.13 0.02 -11.20
C ALA A 347 31.39 0.33 -10.35
N LYS A 348 32.25 1.24 -10.80
CA LYS A 348 33.48 1.68 -10.09
C LYS A 348 33.19 2.46 -8.81
N ASP A 349 32.02 3.11 -8.72
CA ASP A 349 31.60 3.97 -7.61
C ASP A 349 30.62 3.24 -6.67
N ALA A 350 30.35 1.95 -6.96
CA ALA A 350 29.41 1.15 -6.20
C ALA A 350 29.92 0.88 -4.77
N PRO A 351 29.10 1.10 -3.73
CA PRO A 351 29.48 0.82 -2.36
C PRO A 351 29.61 -0.69 -2.11
N THR A 352 30.29 -1.07 -1.03
CA THR A 352 30.28 -2.47 -0.58
C THR A 352 28.96 -2.80 0.11
N VAL A 353 28.64 -4.10 0.23
CA VAL A 353 27.45 -4.54 0.96
C VAL A 353 27.53 -4.14 2.44
N GLU A 354 28.73 -4.07 3.04
CA GLU A 354 28.93 -3.60 4.42
C GLU A 354 28.51 -2.13 4.57
N ALA A 355 28.96 -1.27 3.65
CA ALA A 355 28.63 0.15 3.68
C ALA A 355 27.12 0.39 3.50
N VAL A 356 26.48 -0.40 2.64
CA VAL A 356 25.02 -0.36 2.51
C VAL A 356 24.33 -0.84 3.78
N GLU A 357 24.76 -1.96 4.37
CA GLU A 357 24.20 -2.47 5.63
C GLU A 357 24.30 -1.43 6.76
N GLU A 358 25.43 -0.75 6.89
CA GLU A 358 25.63 0.32 7.87
C GLU A 358 24.67 1.49 7.61
N LYS A 359 24.55 1.93 6.35
CA LYS A 359 23.58 2.95 5.94
C LYS A 359 22.14 2.55 6.31
N LEU A 360 21.73 1.31 6.02
CA LEU A 360 20.40 0.81 6.38
C LEU A 360 20.18 0.86 7.90
N ARG A 361 21.19 0.47 8.69
CA ARG A 361 21.13 0.51 10.16
C ARG A 361 20.99 1.93 10.70
N GLU A 362 21.69 2.90 10.10
CA GLU A 362 21.52 4.31 10.46
C GLU A 362 20.11 4.81 10.12
N TRP A 363 19.62 4.48 8.93
CA TRP A 363 18.32 4.96 8.42
C TRP A 363 17.11 4.31 9.09
N LEU A 364 17.30 3.37 10.03
CA LEU A 364 16.23 2.81 10.87
C LEU A 364 16.00 3.62 12.17
N LYS A 365 16.96 4.47 12.56
CA LYS A 365 16.90 5.25 13.80
C LYS A 365 15.94 6.43 13.68
N PRO A 366 15.17 6.82 14.72
CA PRO A 366 14.31 7.99 14.67
C PRO A 366 15.03 9.22 14.12
N VAL A 367 14.31 10.03 13.35
CA VAL A 367 14.82 11.34 12.96
C VAL A 367 15.03 12.17 14.24
N PRO A 368 16.20 12.78 14.46
CA PRO A 368 16.47 13.49 15.70
C PRO A 368 15.48 14.65 15.94
N PRO A 369 14.97 14.83 17.18
CA PRO A 369 13.98 15.87 17.48
C PRO A 369 14.41 17.29 17.10
N GLU A 370 15.70 17.60 17.20
CA GLU A 370 16.27 18.88 16.81
C GLU A 370 16.18 19.15 15.30
N VAL A 371 16.31 18.10 14.48
CA VAL A 371 16.17 18.20 13.01
C VAL A 371 14.71 18.45 12.64
N LEU A 372 13.79 17.70 13.27
CA LEU A 372 12.34 17.88 13.07
C LEU A 372 11.90 19.30 13.46
N LYS A 373 12.37 19.79 14.61
CA LYS A 373 12.05 21.14 15.09
C LYS A 373 12.58 22.23 14.15
N ALA A 374 13.81 22.08 13.65
CA ALA A 374 14.38 23.02 12.69
C ALA A 374 13.58 23.07 11.37
N ALA A 375 13.12 21.92 10.86
CA ALA A 375 12.28 21.84 9.68
C ALA A 375 10.92 22.54 9.89
N GLN A 376 10.30 22.36 11.06
CA GLN A 376 9.05 23.04 11.43
C GLN A 376 9.20 24.57 11.50
N GLU A 377 10.29 25.05 12.10
CA GLU A 377 10.58 26.48 12.20
C GLU A 377 10.80 27.09 10.79
N ALA A 378 11.51 26.38 9.91
CA ALA A 378 11.73 26.81 8.54
C ALA A 378 10.44 26.89 7.70
N LYS A 379 9.47 25.97 7.92
CA LYS A 379 8.15 26.03 7.27
C LYS A 379 7.30 27.21 7.73
N LYS A 380 7.38 27.59 9.01
CA LYS A 380 6.63 28.74 9.56
C LYS A 380 7.19 30.10 9.14
N ALA A 381 8.46 30.14 8.73
CA ALA A 381 9.12 31.36 8.28
C ALA A 381 8.86 31.69 6.79
N LYS A 382 8.29 30.75 6.03
CA LYS A 382 7.83 30.93 4.65
C LYS A 382 6.35 31.27 4.64
#